data_AF-A0A7R9YNX2-F1
#
_entry.id   AF-A0A7R9YNX2-F1
#
_cell.length_a   1.000
_cell.length_b   1.000
_cell.length_c   1.000
_cell.angle_alpha   90.00
_cell.angle_beta   90.00
_cell.angle_gamma   90.00
#
_symmetry.space_group_name_H-M   'P 1'
#
loop_
_entity.id
_entity.type
_entity.pdbx_description
1 polymer ?
#
loop_
_entity_poly.entity_id
_entity_poly.type
_entity_poly.pdbx_seq_one_letter_code
_entity_poly.pdbx_strand_id
1 'polypeptide(L)'
;RRGFVATCGACGQHAVLDWSRLGAAICPNCGACGVGAVPCAGPLYVGPLHDRAFVQRMRCVAGAWGDEYAPAAKLLATLAAEAAVEGVAGDAPLFYHAHSVASRAALRGPVRLSALVDVLQAKGWRASRVHFDRFGLKTNAPVDAQVAAARALA
;
A
#
# COMPACT_ATOMS: atom_id res chain seq x y z
N ARG A 1 -7.29 -10.18 -13.25
CA ARG A 1 -7.65 -10.95 -12.03
C ARG A 1 -8.83 -10.26 -11.36
N ARG A 2 -9.93 -10.98 -11.05
CA ARG A 2 -11.11 -10.41 -10.38
C ARG A 2 -11.19 -10.94 -8.95
N GLY A 3 -11.53 -10.09 -8.00
CA GLY A 3 -11.68 -10.47 -6.60
C GLY A 3 -12.35 -9.35 -5.79
N PHE A 4 -12.28 -9.47 -4.48
CA PHE A 4 -12.82 -8.52 -3.53
C PHE A 4 -11.71 -7.99 -2.63
N VAL A 5 -11.86 -6.78 -2.13
CA VAL A 5 -10.98 -6.25 -1.09
C VAL A 5 -11.76 -6.09 0.19
N ALA A 6 -11.28 -6.73 1.24
CA ALA A 6 -11.79 -6.62 2.59
C ALA A 6 -10.97 -5.61 3.38
N THR A 7 -11.64 -4.75 4.14
CA THR A 7 -10.99 -3.79 5.05
C THR A 7 -11.53 -3.94 6.45
N CYS A 8 -10.66 -4.32 7.39
CA CYS A 8 -11.05 -4.48 8.78
C CYS A 8 -11.45 -3.13 9.39
N GLY A 9 -12.68 -3.00 9.88
CA GLY A 9 -13.13 -1.78 10.56
C GLY A 9 -12.38 -1.49 11.87
N ALA A 10 -11.87 -2.52 12.55
CA ALA A 10 -11.20 -2.38 13.84
C ALA A 10 -9.74 -1.92 13.71
N CYS A 11 -8.92 -2.62 12.92
CA CYS A 11 -7.50 -2.26 12.76
C CYS A 11 -7.18 -1.58 11.42
N GLY A 12 -8.04 -1.66 10.41
CA GLY A 12 -7.79 -1.08 9.09
C GLY A 12 -7.05 -1.99 8.12
N GLN A 13 -6.67 -3.22 8.50
CA GLN A 13 -5.95 -4.16 7.63
C GLN A 13 -6.75 -4.46 6.36
N HIS A 14 -6.07 -4.40 5.21
CA HIS A 14 -6.62 -4.83 3.94
C HIS A 14 -6.28 -6.30 3.64
N ALA A 15 -7.17 -6.99 2.94
CA ALA A 15 -6.96 -8.32 2.40
C ALA A 15 -7.66 -8.49 1.05
N VAL A 16 -7.04 -9.25 0.14
CA VAL A 16 -7.69 -9.69 -1.11
C VAL A 16 -8.43 -11.00 -0.85
N LEU A 17 -9.67 -11.09 -1.30
CA LEU A 17 -10.50 -12.28 -1.23
C LEU A 17 -10.93 -12.72 -2.63
N ASP A 18 -11.03 -14.04 -2.80
CA ASP A 18 -11.76 -14.65 -3.91
C ASP A 18 -13.21 -14.96 -3.50
N TRP A 19 -13.99 -15.48 -4.44
CA TRP A 19 -15.39 -15.83 -4.24
C TRP A 19 -15.65 -16.83 -3.12
N SER A 20 -14.73 -17.78 -2.88
CA SER A 20 -14.90 -18.81 -1.85
C SER A 20 -14.79 -18.26 -0.43
N ARG A 21 -14.15 -17.10 -0.26
CA ARG A 21 -13.84 -16.52 1.06
C ARG A 21 -14.72 -15.33 1.44
N LEU A 22 -15.63 -14.89 0.56
CA LEU A 22 -16.42 -13.66 0.77
C LEU A 22 -17.33 -13.74 2.01
N GLY A 23 -17.97 -14.88 2.26
CA GLY A 23 -18.85 -15.08 3.44
C GLY A 23 -18.11 -15.44 4.73
N ALA A 24 -16.80 -15.67 4.67
CA ALA A 24 -15.97 -16.11 5.79
C ALA A 24 -14.73 -15.23 5.97
N ALA A 25 -14.83 -13.96 5.60
CA ALA A 25 -13.74 -13.02 5.71
C ALA A 25 -13.35 -12.80 7.19
N ILE A 26 -12.06 -13.00 7.50
CA ILE A 26 -11.47 -12.76 8.81
C ILE A 26 -10.30 -11.81 8.61
N CYS A 27 -10.13 -10.84 9.51
CA CYS A 27 -8.96 -9.97 9.47
C CYS A 27 -7.70 -10.78 9.77
N PRO A 28 -6.70 -10.76 8.88
CA PRO A 28 -5.46 -11.52 9.07
C PRO A 28 -4.53 -10.90 10.14
N ASN A 29 -4.86 -9.70 10.65
CA ASN A 29 -4.00 -8.96 11.58
C ASN A 29 -4.46 -9.08 13.04
N CYS A 30 -5.71 -8.70 13.35
CA CYS A 30 -6.12 -8.54 14.75
C CYS A 30 -7.00 -9.65 15.32
N GLY A 31 -7.60 -10.53 14.50
CA GLY A 31 -8.52 -11.59 14.94
C GLY A 31 -9.78 -11.13 15.70
N ALA A 32 -9.87 -9.85 16.06
CA ALA A 32 -10.93 -9.26 16.89
C ALA A 32 -12.25 -9.05 16.14
N CYS A 33 -12.23 -9.15 14.81
CA CYS A 33 -13.46 -9.22 14.03
C CYS A 33 -13.93 -10.67 13.98
N GLY A 34 -15.16 -10.93 14.42
CA GLY A 34 -15.81 -12.21 14.19
C GLY A 34 -15.84 -12.58 12.70
N VAL A 35 -15.99 -13.87 12.41
CA VAL A 35 -16.06 -14.39 11.04
C VAL A 35 -17.20 -13.71 10.28
N GLY A 36 -16.93 -13.22 9.07
CA GLY A 36 -17.94 -12.57 8.22
C GLY A 36 -18.26 -11.12 8.60
N ALA A 37 -17.62 -10.56 9.62
CA ALA A 37 -17.85 -9.18 10.06
C ALA A 37 -16.97 -8.14 9.33
N VAL A 38 -16.18 -8.53 8.33
CA VAL A 38 -15.29 -7.61 7.61
C VAL A 38 -15.97 -7.09 6.34
N PRO A 39 -16.22 -5.77 6.22
CA PRO A 39 -16.76 -5.18 5.01
C PRO A 39 -15.87 -5.47 3.80
N CYS A 40 -16.51 -5.89 2.70
CA CYS A 40 -15.85 -6.26 1.45
C CYS A 40 -16.40 -5.43 0.28
N ALA A 41 -15.52 -4.99 -0.61
CA ALA A 41 -15.87 -4.29 -1.84
C ALA A 41 -15.47 -5.12 -3.08
N GLY A 42 -16.35 -5.20 -4.07
CA GLY A 42 -16.08 -5.89 -5.33
C GLY A 42 -17.36 -6.38 -6.03
N PRO A 43 -17.22 -7.19 -7.11
CA PRO A 43 -15.96 -7.65 -7.67
C PRO A 43 -15.19 -6.53 -8.39
N LEU A 44 -13.87 -6.50 -8.25
CA LEU A 44 -12.99 -5.52 -8.89
C LEU A 44 -11.66 -6.15 -9.33
N TYR A 45 -10.84 -5.39 -10.05
CA TYR A 45 -9.50 -5.83 -10.44
C TYR A 45 -8.53 -5.77 -9.24
N VAL A 46 -8.05 -6.93 -8.80
CA VAL A 46 -7.17 -7.08 -7.61
C VAL A 46 -5.74 -7.51 -7.97
N GLY A 47 -5.37 -7.38 -9.25
CA GLY A 47 -4.00 -7.67 -9.70
C GLY A 47 -3.07 -6.46 -9.59
N PRO A 48 -1.79 -6.62 -9.98
CA PRO A 48 -0.88 -5.48 -10.15
C PRO A 48 -1.47 -4.48 -11.15
N LEU A 49 -1.43 -3.19 -10.82
CA LEU A 49 -1.87 -2.10 -11.68
C LEU A 49 -0.77 -1.71 -12.67
N HIS A 50 0.47 -2.03 -12.34
CA HIS A 50 1.64 -1.70 -13.14
C HIS A 50 2.31 -2.95 -13.71
N ASP A 51 2.65 -2.90 -14.99
CA ASP A 51 3.74 -3.72 -15.52
C ASP A 51 5.06 -3.05 -15.14
N ARG A 52 5.78 -3.64 -14.18
CA ARG A 52 7.04 -3.10 -13.65
C ARG A 52 8.09 -2.89 -14.75
N ALA A 53 8.21 -3.82 -15.70
CA ALA A 53 9.22 -3.73 -16.74
C ALA A 53 8.86 -2.62 -17.74
N PHE A 54 7.57 -2.49 -18.07
CA PHE A 54 7.06 -1.42 -18.93
C PHE A 54 7.27 -0.04 -18.31
N VAL A 55 6.90 0.15 -17.04
CA VAL A 55 7.11 1.43 -16.32
C VAL A 55 8.59 1.79 -16.24
N GLN A 56 9.47 0.82 -16.01
CA GLN A 56 10.91 1.06 -16.01
C GLN A 56 11.43 1.52 -17.39
N ARG A 57 10.98 0.88 -18.48
CA ARG A 57 11.33 1.32 -19.85
C ARG A 57 10.85 2.73 -20.12
N MET A 58 9.60 3.07 -19.77
CA MET A 58 9.07 4.42 -19.92
C MET A 58 9.90 5.45 -19.15
N ARG A 59 10.32 5.12 -17.91
CA ARG A 59 11.17 6.00 -17.10
C ARG A 59 12.52 6.27 -17.77
N CYS A 60 13.14 5.26 -18.38
CA CYS A 60 14.39 5.43 -19.12
C CYS A 60 14.21 6.35 -20.33
N VAL A 61 13.13 6.15 -21.10
CA VAL A 61 12.79 6.99 -22.26
C VAL A 61 12.57 8.45 -21.83
N ALA A 62 11.77 8.68 -20.80
CA ALA A 62 11.50 10.03 -20.30
C ALA A 62 12.78 10.73 -19.79
N GLY A 63 13.69 9.99 -19.13
CA GLY A 63 14.96 10.55 -18.68
C GLY A 63 15.91 10.92 -19.81
N ALA A 64 15.81 10.27 -20.97
CA ALA A 64 16.64 10.55 -22.14
C ALA A 64 16.16 11.77 -22.94
N TRP A 65 14.91 12.21 -22.76
CA TRP A 65 14.32 13.34 -23.50
C TRP A 65 14.58 14.70 -22.85
N GLY A 66 15.34 14.77 -21.77
CA GLY A 66 15.79 16.02 -21.14
C GLY A 66 14.74 16.69 -20.26
N ASP A 67 14.98 17.98 -19.95
CA ASP A 67 14.28 18.72 -18.89
C ASP A 67 12.78 18.90 -19.15
N GLU A 68 12.34 18.96 -20.41
CA GLU A 68 10.93 19.05 -20.79
C GLU A 68 10.09 17.90 -20.20
N TYR A 69 10.72 16.72 -20.06
CA TYR A 69 10.07 15.51 -19.53
C TYR A 69 10.39 15.25 -18.06
N ALA A 70 11.05 16.18 -17.35
CA ALA A 70 11.36 16.03 -15.93
C ALA A 70 10.12 15.73 -15.05
N PRO A 71 8.94 16.36 -15.26
CA PRO A 71 7.73 16.02 -14.52
C PRO A 71 7.28 14.57 -14.78
N ALA A 72 7.34 14.10 -16.03
CA ALA A 72 6.98 12.74 -16.39
C ALA A 72 7.97 11.73 -15.79
N ALA A 73 9.28 12.01 -15.83
CA ALA A 73 10.31 11.19 -15.22
C ALA A 73 10.11 11.06 -13.70
N LYS A 74 9.72 12.13 -13.02
CA LYS A 74 9.40 12.12 -11.57
C LYS A 74 8.16 11.29 -11.25
N LEU A 75 7.11 11.39 -12.05
CA LEU A 75 5.93 10.54 -11.92
C LEU A 75 6.29 9.07 -12.13
N LEU A 76 6.99 8.76 -13.21
CA LEU A 76 7.43 7.40 -13.55
C LEU A 76 8.36 6.80 -12.48
N ALA A 77 9.18 7.61 -11.81
CA ALA A 77 9.96 7.15 -10.66
C ALA A 77 9.07 6.75 -9.48
N THR A 78 7.96 7.46 -9.24
CA THR A 78 6.98 7.11 -8.20
C THR A 78 6.22 5.84 -8.57
N LEU A 79 5.72 5.74 -9.81
CA LEU A 79 5.04 4.55 -10.33
C LEU A 79 5.95 3.31 -10.31
N ALA A 80 7.24 3.47 -10.62
CA ALA A 80 8.20 2.38 -10.55
C ALA A 80 8.40 1.86 -9.11
N ALA A 81 8.38 2.77 -8.11
CA ALA A 81 8.43 2.39 -6.71
C ALA A 81 7.15 1.67 -6.27
N GLU A 82 5.97 2.16 -6.68
CA GLU A 82 4.69 1.48 -6.44
C GLU A 82 4.65 0.07 -7.05
N ALA A 83 5.06 -0.05 -8.31
CA ALA A 83 5.13 -1.32 -9.03
C ALA A 83 6.08 -2.33 -8.37
N ALA A 84 7.09 -1.86 -7.62
CA ALA A 84 7.99 -2.74 -6.87
C ALA A 84 7.36 -3.27 -5.57
N VAL A 85 6.39 -2.55 -5.01
CA VAL A 85 5.62 -3.00 -3.84
C VAL A 85 4.50 -3.95 -4.25
N GLU A 86 3.86 -3.70 -5.40
CA GLU A 86 2.85 -4.60 -5.98
C GLU A 86 3.45 -6.01 -6.15
N GLY A 87 3.00 -6.96 -5.33
CA GLY A 87 3.50 -8.32 -5.32
C GLY A 87 2.71 -9.28 -6.22
N VAL A 88 3.32 -10.42 -6.48
CA VAL A 88 2.60 -11.61 -6.94
C VAL A 88 1.80 -12.16 -5.76
N ALA A 89 0.51 -12.44 -5.96
CA ALA A 89 -0.48 -12.89 -4.96
C ALA A 89 -1.33 -11.81 -4.25
N GLY A 90 -1.32 -10.56 -4.71
CA GLY A 90 -2.24 -9.54 -4.17
C GLY A 90 -1.75 -8.91 -2.86
N ASP A 91 -0.45 -9.01 -2.59
CA ASP A 91 0.21 -8.25 -1.53
C ASP A 91 0.11 -6.75 -1.83
N ALA A 92 -0.44 -5.98 -0.88
CA ALA A 92 -0.68 -4.53 -1.01
C ALA A 92 -1.66 -4.13 -2.12
N PRO A 93 -2.93 -4.61 -2.09
CA PRO A 93 -3.92 -4.33 -3.15
C PRO A 93 -4.37 -2.86 -3.15
N LEU A 94 -4.24 -2.20 -1.99
CA LEU A 94 -4.60 -0.81 -1.76
C LEU A 94 -3.40 -0.08 -1.13
N PHE A 95 -3.69 1.05 -0.51
CA PHE A 95 -2.75 1.89 0.21
C PHE A 95 -3.35 2.27 1.56
N TYR A 96 -2.50 2.73 2.46
CA TYR A 96 -2.86 3.27 3.77
C TYR A 96 -2.58 4.76 3.79
N HIS A 97 -3.41 5.54 4.48
CA HIS A 97 -3.12 6.97 4.67
C HIS A 97 -2.19 7.16 5.88
N ALA A 98 -1.11 7.94 5.74
CA ALA A 98 -0.14 8.16 6.82
C ALA A 98 -0.79 8.72 8.10
N HIS A 99 -1.79 9.61 7.97
CA HIS A 99 -2.57 10.09 9.12
C HIS A 99 -3.33 8.98 9.83
N SER A 100 -3.90 8.02 9.11
CA SER A 100 -4.56 6.86 9.73
C SER A 100 -3.56 5.98 10.46
N VAL A 101 -2.34 5.81 9.94
CA VAL A 101 -1.27 5.08 10.64
C VAL A 101 -0.86 5.82 11.91
N ALA A 102 -0.63 7.14 11.85
CA ALA A 102 -0.29 7.96 13.01
C ALA A 102 -1.38 7.93 14.09
N SER A 103 -2.65 8.02 13.67
CA SER A 103 -3.80 7.91 14.57
C SER A 103 -3.85 6.56 15.28
N ARG A 104 -3.68 5.44 14.54
CA ARG A 104 -3.61 4.09 15.12
C ARG A 104 -2.41 3.90 16.04
N ALA A 105 -1.32 4.61 15.77
CA ALA A 105 -0.15 4.63 16.63
C ALA A 105 -0.30 5.50 17.89
N ALA A 106 -1.44 6.20 18.05
CA ALA A 106 -1.73 7.13 19.13
C ALA A 106 -0.73 8.30 19.22
N LEU A 107 -0.23 8.76 18.06
CA LEU A 107 0.71 9.88 17.99
C LEU A 107 -0.03 11.21 18.02
N ARG A 108 0.55 12.20 18.71
CA ARG A 108 -0.01 13.57 18.80
C ARG A 108 0.19 14.40 17.53
N GLY A 109 1.09 14.00 16.64
CA GLY A 109 1.48 14.76 15.45
C GLY A 109 1.51 13.92 14.18
N PRO A 110 1.66 14.57 13.01
CA PRO A 110 1.76 13.87 11.73
C PRO A 110 3.08 13.13 11.61
N VAL A 111 3.04 11.93 11.01
CA VAL A 111 4.24 11.18 10.64
C VAL A 111 4.67 11.60 9.24
N ARG A 112 5.98 11.88 9.07
CA ARG A 112 6.56 12.11 7.73
C ARG A 112 6.52 10.81 6.94
N LEU A 113 5.76 10.80 5.84
CA LEU A 113 5.58 9.60 5.01
C LEU A 113 6.91 9.02 4.49
N SER A 114 7.87 9.86 4.11
CA SER A 114 9.19 9.39 3.67
C SER A 114 9.91 8.61 4.78
N ALA A 115 9.96 9.14 5.99
CA ALA A 115 10.57 8.47 7.13
C ALA A 115 9.86 7.15 7.48
N LEU A 116 8.53 7.12 7.36
CA LEU A 116 7.76 5.89 7.57
C LEU A 116 8.10 4.82 6.52
N VAL A 117 8.22 5.21 5.25
CA VAL A 117 8.66 4.33 4.17
C VAL A 117 10.07 3.79 4.46
N ASP A 118 11.01 4.66 4.84
CA ASP A 118 12.40 4.30 5.12
C ASP A 118 12.49 3.29 6.28
N VAL A 119 11.76 3.52 7.38
CA VAL A 119 11.73 2.59 8.53
C VAL A 119 11.13 1.24 8.15
N LEU A 120 10.06 1.22 7.35
CA LEU A 120 9.45 -0.03 6.89
C LEU A 120 10.40 -0.81 5.99
N GLN A 121 11.08 -0.13 5.06
CA GLN A 121 12.10 -0.74 4.20
C GLN A 121 13.28 -1.28 4.99
N ALA A 122 13.78 -0.52 5.98
CA ALA A 122 14.85 -0.97 6.87
C ALA A 122 14.48 -2.22 7.68
N LYS A 123 13.19 -2.41 7.96
CA LYS A 123 12.63 -3.62 8.62
C LYS A 123 12.34 -4.77 7.65
N GLY A 124 12.71 -4.65 6.38
CA GLY A 124 12.52 -5.70 5.35
C GLY A 124 11.16 -5.71 4.67
N TRP A 125 10.30 -4.73 4.95
CA TRP A 125 9.01 -4.60 4.26
C TRP A 125 9.16 -3.85 2.94
N ARG A 126 8.32 -4.21 1.96
CA ARG A 126 8.18 -3.39 0.75
C ARG A 126 7.27 -2.23 1.08
N ALA A 127 7.77 -1.02 0.92
CA ALA A 127 6.99 0.20 1.11
C ALA A 127 7.34 1.25 0.07
N SER A 128 6.35 2.02 -0.34
CA SER A 128 6.51 3.19 -1.22
C SER A 128 5.44 4.23 -0.93
N ARG A 129 5.62 5.42 -1.49
CA ARG A 129 4.53 6.38 -1.68
C ARG A 129 3.61 5.91 -2.80
N VAL A 130 2.43 6.52 -2.92
CA VAL A 130 1.57 6.42 -4.10
C VAL A 130 1.53 7.74 -4.87
N HIS A 131 1.31 7.69 -6.17
CA HIS A 131 1.37 8.84 -7.08
C HIS A 131 0.16 9.78 -6.95
N PHE A 132 -1.00 9.26 -6.58
CA PHE A 132 -2.26 10.01 -6.55
C PHE A 132 -2.59 10.61 -5.18
N ASP A 133 -1.90 10.22 -4.11
CA ASP A 133 -2.12 10.71 -2.76
C ASP A 133 -0.79 11.03 -2.06
N ARG A 134 -0.62 12.31 -1.69
CA ARG A 134 0.59 12.82 -1.03
C ARG A 134 0.90 12.12 0.30
N PHE A 135 -0.11 11.60 0.98
CA PHE A 135 0.02 10.91 2.26
C PHE A 135 -0.22 9.41 2.15
N GLY A 136 -0.37 8.88 0.93
CA GLY A 136 -0.62 7.46 0.71
C GLY A 136 0.65 6.61 0.78
N LEU A 137 0.60 5.60 1.63
CA LEU A 137 1.60 4.55 1.85
C LEU A 137 1.13 3.27 1.18
N LYS A 138 1.87 2.78 0.19
CA LYS A 138 1.70 1.41 -0.32
C LYS A 138 2.69 0.51 0.38
N THR A 139 2.22 -0.58 1.00
CA THR A 139 3.11 -1.50 1.71
C THR A 139 2.51 -2.89 1.84
N ASN A 140 3.36 -3.92 1.86
CA ASN A 140 2.96 -5.28 2.25
C ASN A 140 3.06 -5.52 3.77
N ALA A 141 3.48 -4.51 4.55
CA ALA A 141 3.54 -4.61 5.99
C ALA A 141 2.12 -4.70 6.59
N PRO A 142 1.86 -5.61 7.54
CA PRO A 142 0.63 -5.61 8.31
C PRO A 142 0.52 -4.34 9.16
N VAL A 143 -0.71 -3.96 9.53
CA VAL A 143 -0.97 -2.68 10.19
C VAL A 143 -0.22 -2.54 11.52
N ASP A 144 -0.03 -3.62 12.27
CA ASP A 144 0.77 -3.62 13.50
C ASP A 144 2.23 -3.21 13.26
N ALA A 145 2.86 -3.72 12.20
CA ALA A 145 4.20 -3.34 11.77
C ALA A 145 4.26 -1.87 11.32
N GLN A 146 3.22 -1.36 10.64
CA GLN A 146 3.11 0.05 10.28
C GLN A 146 3.01 0.95 11.52
N VAL A 147 2.19 0.55 12.50
CA VAL A 147 2.05 1.25 13.78
C VAL A 147 3.36 1.25 14.55
N ALA A 148 4.05 0.11 14.63
CA ALA A 148 5.36 0.01 15.28
C ALA A 148 6.43 0.87 14.57
N ALA A 149 6.39 0.95 13.24
CA ALA A 149 7.26 1.84 12.48
C ALA A 149 6.97 3.32 12.75
N ALA A 150 5.69 3.70 12.82
CA ALA A 150 5.28 5.07 13.14
C ALA A 150 5.69 5.48 14.56
N ARG A 151 5.54 4.59 15.55
CA ARG A 151 5.97 4.86 16.93
C ARG A 151 7.48 5.05 17.08
N ALA A 152 8.28 4.40 16.23
CA ALA A 152 9.73 4.59 16.22
C ALA A 152 10.18 5.95 15.67
N LEU A 153 9.26 6.73 15.07
CA LEU A 153 9.51 8.05 14.50
C LEU A 153 8.99 9.21 15.37
N ALA A 154 8.31 8.90 16.47
CA ALA A 154 7.73 9.87 17.41
C ALA A 154 8.71 10.17 18.54
#